data_AF-A0A073KA98-F1
#
_entry.id   AF-A0A073KA98-F1
#
_cell.length_a   1.000
_cell.length_b   1.000
_cell.length_c   1.000
_cell.angle_alpha   90.00
_cell.angle_beta   90.00
_cell.angle_gamma   90.00
#
_symmetry.space_group_name_H-M   'P 1'
#
loop_
_entity.id
_entity.type
_entity.pdbx_description
1 polymer ?
#
loop_
_entity_poly.entity_id
_entity_poly.type
_entity_poly.pdbx_seq_one_letter_code
_entity_poly.pdbx_strand_id
1 'polypeptide(L)' 'MIVRIIISSLVIATLFYVTIIFLPEFMNINEHVLKWSFVTVAGILFVVSKNKWWVNLVSMFVAIIIFGVIVILTVT' A
#
# COMPACT_ATOMS: atom_id res chain seq x y z
N MET A 1 14.89 -2.33 13.80
CA MET A 1 14.82 -1.50 12.57
C MET A 1 14.23 -2.27 11.40
N ILE A 2 14.80 -3.44 11.04
CA ILE A 2 14.30 -4.31 9.96
C ILE A 2 12.83 -4.74 10.19
N VAL A 3 12.47 -5.18 11.40
CA VAL A 3 11.09 -5.58 11.73
C VAL A 3 10.07 -4.46 11.50
N ARG A 4 10.43 -3.21 11.78
CA ARG A 4 9.54 -2.05 11.51
C ARG A 4 9.33 -1.84 10.01
N ILE A 5 10.38 -2.01 9.21
CA ILE A 5 10.29 -1.89 7.76
C ILE A 5 9.34 -2.95 7.21
N ILE A 6 9.50 -4.20 7.66
CA ILE A 6 8.65 -5.34 7.23
C ILE A 6 7.18 -5.06 7.58
N ILE A 7 6.88 -4.72 8.84
CA ILE A 7 5.49 -4.45 9.27
C ILE A 7 4.89 -3.28 8.49
N SER A 8 5.62 -2.17 8.36
CA SER A 8 5.13 -1.00 7.61
C SER A 8 4.89 -1.36 6.14
N SER A 9 5.78 -2.11 5.49
CA SER A 9 5.60 -2.55 4.12
C SER A 9 4.40 -3.49 3.95
N LEU A 10 4.18 -4.39 4.90
CA LEU A 10 3.04 -5.32 4.89
C LEU A 10 1.73 -4.55 5.00
N VAL A 11 1.63 -3.63 5.95
CA VAL A 11 0.44 -2.79 6.15
C VAL A 11 0.12 -2.00 4.89
N ILE A 12 1.14 -1.38 4.27
CA ILE A 12 0.97 -0.61 3.03
C ILE A 12 0.54 -1.53 1.87
N ALA A 13 1.15 -2.71 1.73
CA ALA A 13 0.80 -3.67 0.68
C ALA A 13 -0.61 -4.24 0.83
N THR A 14 -1.03 -4.57 2.05
CA THR A 14 -2.41 -5.02 2.33
C THR A 14 -3.41 -3.91 2.03
N LEU A 15 -3.10 -2.68 2.43
CA LEU A 15 -3.91 -1.50 2.10
C LEU A 15 -4.04 -1.35 0.57
N PHE A 16 -2.93 -1.50 -0.19
CA PHE A 16 -2.95 -1.44 -1.65
C PHE A 16 -3.87 -2.50 -2.25
N TYR A 17 -3.75 -3.75 -1.80
CA TYR A 17 -4.60 -4.85 -2.24
C TYR A 17 -6.09 -4.57 -2.00
N VAL A 18 -6.43 -4.17 -0.77
CA VAL A 18 -7.80 -3.87 -0.38
C VAL A 18 -8.37 -2.73 -1.22
N THR A 19 -7.58 -1.73 -1.58
CA THR A 19 -8.11 -0.53 -2.25
C THR A 19 -8.11 -0.62 -3.77
N ILE A 20 -7.16 -1.35 -4.36
CA ILE A 20 -7.04 -1.48 -5.83
C ILE A 20 -7.80 -2.67 -6.38
N ILE A 21 -7.91 -3.76 -5.62
CA ILE A 21 -8.56 -5.00 -6.09
C ILE A 21 -9.88 -5.19 -5.37
N PHE A 22 -9.86 -5.27 -4.03
CA PHE A 22 -11.04 -5.65 -3.26
C PHE A 22 -12.15 -4.57 -3.32
N LEU A 23 -11.89 -3.33 -2.92
CA LEU A 23 -12.94 -2.30 -2.85
C LEU A 23 -13.63 -2.01 -4.20
N PRO A 24 -12.92 -1.87 -5.33
CA PRO A 24 -13.58 -1.64 -6.62
C PRO A 24 -14.50 -2.80 -7.01
N GLU A 25 -14.06 -4.03 -6.77
CA GLU A 25 -14.79 -5.26 -7.11
C GLU A 25 -16.06 -5.42 -6.26
N PHE A 26 -16.03 -5.00 -4.99
CA PHE A 26 -17.19 -5.11 -4.08
C PHE A 26 -18.09 -3.86 -4.04
N MET A 27 -17.57 -2.66 -4.29
CA MET A 27 -18.33 -1.42 -4.12
C MET A 27 -18.77 -0.73 -5.42
N ASN A 28 -18.35 -1.21 -6.61
CA ASN A 28 -18.66 -0.57 -7.90
C ASN A 28 -18.39 0.95 -7.91
N ILE A 29 -17.40 1.38 -7.12
CA ILE A 29 -16.96 2.77 -7.03
C ILE A 29 -15.92 2.99 -8.12
N ASN A 30 -15.94 4.18 -8.73
CA ASN A 30 -14.99 4.56 -9.76
C ASN A 30 -13.54 4.36 -9.30
N GLU A 31 -12.77 3.56 -10.05
CA GLU A 31 -11.37 3.23 -9.77
C GLU A 31 -10.50 4.46 -9.55
N HIS A 32 -10.78 5.56 -10.27
CA HIS A 32 -10.02 6.80 -10.13
C HIS A 32 -10.15 7.38 -8.72
N VAL A 33 -11.36 7.38 -8.15
CA VAL A 33 -11.61 7.93 -6.80
C VAL A 33 -10.92 7.06 -5.75
N LEU A 34 -10.97 5.74 -5.93
CA LEU A 34 -10.29 4.78 -5.06
C LEU A 34 -8.77 4.93 -5.09
N LYS A 35 -8.17 5.04 -6.28
CA LYS A 35 -6.73 5.29 -6.45
C LYS A 35 -6.28 6.59 -5.76
N TRP A 36 -7.04 7.68 -5.88
CA TRP A 36 -6.70 8.96 -5.23
C TRP A 36 -6.88 8.94 -3.72
N SER A 37 -7.95 8.31 -3.21
CA SER A 37 -8.15 8.12 -1.77
C SER A 37 -6.98 7.34 -1.16
N PHE A 38 -6.48 6.34 -1.89
CA PHE A 38 -5.36 5.53 -1.49
C PHE A 38 -4.06 6.32 -1.38
N VAL A 39 -3.71 7.09 -2.42
CA VAL A 39 -2.50 7.93 -2.45
C VAL A 39 -2.51 8.90 -1.27
N THR A 40 -3.68 9.41 -0.92
CA THR A 40 -3.87 10.31 0.23
C THR A 40 -3.60 9.60 1.55
N VAL A 41 -4.18 8.41 1.77
CA VAL A 41 -3.95 7.62 2.99
C VAL A 41 -2.49 7.16 3.12
N ALA A 42 -1.89 6.68 2.03
CA ALA A 42 -0.49 6.28 1.99
C ALA A 42 0.44 7.47 2.29
N GLY A 43 0.14 8.64 1.72
CA GLY A 43 0.86 9.88 2.00
C GLY A 43 0.77 10.30 3.46
N ILE A 44 -0.42 10.23 4.07
CA ILE A 44 -0.62 10.53 5.49
C ILE A 44 0.18 9.56 6.38
N LEU A 45 0.16 8.26 6.09
CA LEU A 45 0.95 7.26 6.83
C LEU A 45 2.45 7.52 6.70
N PHE A 46 2.89 8.02 5.55
CA PHE A 46 4.28 8.39 5.31
C PHE A 46 4.71 9.62 6.15
N VAL A 47 3.83 10.61 6.29
CA VAL A 47 4.08 11.85 7.05
C VAL A 47 3.97 11.61 8.56
N VAL A 48 3.01 10.78 9.01
CA VAL A 48 2.77 10.49 10.43
C VAL A 48 3.83 9.54 11.02
N SER A 49 4.49 8.75 10.17
CA SER A 49 5.56 7.84 10.60
C SER A 49 6.73 8.61 11.22
N LYS A 50 7.01 8.37 12.52
CA LYS A 50 8.20 8.87 13.23
C LYS A 50 9.52 8.21 12.78
N ASN A 51 9.52 7.41 11.72
CA ASN A 51 10.74 6.81 11.19
C ASN A 51 11.54 7.84 10.38
N LYS A 52 12.84 7.60 10.20
CA LYS A 52 13.66 8.39 9.26
C LYS A 52 13.04 8.29 7.86
N TRP A 53 12.96 9.40 7.13
CA TRP A 53 12.39 9.46 5.77
C TRP A 53 12.87 8.35 4.81
N TRP A 54 14.17 7.99 4.85
CA TRP A 54 14.75 6.88 4.10
C TRP A 54 14.13 5.52 4.42
N VAL A 55 13.77 5.28 5.69
CA VAL A 55 13.13 4.02 6.13
C VAL A 55 11.73 3.91 5.56
N ASN A 56 10.99 5.02 5.50
CA ASN A 56 9.67 5.04 4.86
C ASN A 56 9.79 4.81 3.35
N LEU A 57 10.77 5.45 2.69
CA LEU A 57 11.07 5.24 1.26
C LEU A 57 11.32 3.76 0.95
N VAL A 58 12.21 3.12 1.70
CA VAL A 58 12.52 1.69 1.53
C VAL A 58 11.27 0.83 1.78
N SER A 59 10.48 1.14 2.80
CA SER A 59 9.24 0.39 3.06
C SER A 59 8.20 0.55 1.95
N MET A 60 8.15 1.70 1.28
CA MET A 60 7.28 1.93 0.12
C MET A 60 7.71 1.07 -1.07
N PHE A 61 9.01 1.03 -1.38
CA PHE A 61 9.53 0.17 -2.44
C PHE A 61 9.24 -1.31 -2.18
N VAL A 62 9.47 -1.76 -0.94
CA VAL A 62 9.15 -3.14 -0.54
C VAL A 62 7.65 -3.42 -0.65
N ALA A 63 6.79 -2.47 -0.26
CA ALA A 63 5.34 -2.61 -0.38
C ALA A 63 4.87 -2.73 -1.84
N ILE A 64 5.49 -1.98 -2.78
CA ILE A 64 5.19 -2.09 -4.22
C ILE A 64 5.55 -3.47 -4.75
N ILE A 65 6.71 -4.02 -4.36
CA ILE A 65 7.14 -5.36 -4.76
C ILE A 65 6.16 -6.41 -4.23
N ILE A 66 5.82 -6.35 -2.94
CA ILE A 66 4.86 -7.27 -2.30
C ILE A 66 3.50 -7.16 -2.99
N PHE A 67 3.03 -5.94 -3.25
CA PHE A 67 1.77 -5.72 -3.94
C PHE A 67 1.79 -6.33 -5.35
N GLY A 68 2.88 -6.13 -6.12
CA GLY A 68 3.04 -6.75 -7.44
C GLY A 68 2.97 -8.28 -7.38
N VAL A 69 3.60 -8.90 -6.38
CA VAL A 69 3.50 -10.35 -6.16
C VAL A 69 2.07 -10.78 -5.85
N ILE A 70 1.36 -10.05 -4.99
CA ILE A 70 -0.04 -10.34 -4.67
C ILE A 70 -0.91 -10.25 -5.93
N VAL A 71 -0.76 -9.18 -6.71
CA VAL A 71 -1.51 -8.98 -7.97
C VAL A 71 -1.30 -10.16 -8.92
N ILE A 72 -0.04 -10.58 -9.14
CA ILE A 72 0.26 -11.73 -9.97
C ILE A 72 -0.48 -12.96 -9.42
N LEU A 73 -0.31 -13.28 -8.14
CA LEU A 73 -0.93 -14.48 -7.55
C LEU A 73 -2.47 -14.47 -7.55
N THR A 74 -3.12 -13.31 -7.56
CA THR A 74 -4.58 -13.21 -7.47
C THR A 74 -5.28 -12.93 -8.81
N VAL A 75 -4.58 -12.37 -9.80
CA VAL A 75 -5.18 -11.92 -11.07
C VAL A 75 -4.78 -12.80 -12.26
N THR A 76 -3.66 -13.54 -12.20
CA THR A 76 -3.33 -14.58 -13.20
C THR A 76 -3.85 -15.95 -12.77
#